data_AF-A0A844E5R8-F1
#
_entry.id   AF-A0A844E5R8-F1
#
_cell.length_a   1.000
_cell.length_b   1.000
_cell.length_c   1.000
_cell.angle_alpha   90.00
_cell.angle_beta   90.00
_cell.angle_gamma   90.00
#
_symmetry.space_group_name_H-M   'P 1'
#
loop_
_entity.id
_entity.type
_entity.pdbx_description
1 polymer ?
#
loop_
_entity_poly.entity_id
_entity_poly.type
_entity_poly.pdbx_seq_one_letter_code
_entity_poly.pdbx_strand_id
1 'polypeptide(L)' 'MASNCLSIRGLSEKSGINYITLVPYLNGSRNPKTEKLGKIAKALGVDPAEIIATED' A
#
# COMPACT_ATOMS: atom_id res chain seq x y z
N MET A 1 -1.23 0.06 -17.52
CA MET A 1 -0.38 0.44 -16.37
C MET A 1 -0.37 -0.71 -15.39
N ALA A 2 0.70 -1.51 -15.38
CA ALA A 2 0.92 -2.60 -14.41
C ALA A 2 2.43 -2.64 -14.10
N SER A 3 2.93 -1.56 -13.49
CA SER A 3 4.37 -1.28 -13.42
C SER A 3 5.07 -1.97 -12.25
N ASN A 4 4.36 -2.75 -11.44
CA ASN A 4 4.97 -3.55 -10.38
C ASN A 4 4.14 -4.83 -10.23
N CYS A 5 4.62 -5.96 -10.77
CA CYS A 5 4.07 -7.29 -10.49
C CYS A 5 4.36 -7.74 -9.04
N LEU A 6 4.19 -6.84 -8.07
CA LEU A 6 4.21 -7.19 -6.66
C LEU A 6 2.84 -7.76 -6.32
N SER A 7 2.81 -9.08 -6.16
CA SER A 7 1.70 -9.73 -5.48
C SER A 7 1.53 -9.11 -4.09
N ILE A 8 0.30 -9.10 -3.57
CA ILE A 8 0.00 -8.58 -2.22
C ILE A 8 0.90 -9.24 -1.16
N ARG A 9 1.32 -10.49 -1.41
CA ARG A 9 2.32 -11.21 -0.59
C ARG A 9 3.71 -10.57 -0.64
N GLY A 10 4.22 -10.24 -1.83
CA GLY A 10 5.50 -9.52 -1.95
C GLY A 10 5.45 -8.12 -1.35
N LEU A 11 4.31 -7.45 -1.46
CA LEU A 11 4.08 -6.16 -0.79
C LEU A 11 4.02 -6.31 0.74
N SER A 12 3.41 -7.38 1.25
CA SER A 12 3.40 -7.73 2.67
C SER A 12 4.82 -7.93 3.21
N GLU A 13 5.63 -8.72 2.51
CA GLU A 13 7.03 -8.99 2.88
C GLU A 13 7.88 -7.72 2.87
N LYS A 14 7.76 -6.88 1.83
CA LYS A 14 8.52 -5.62 1.72
C LYS A 14 8.09 -4.54 2.72
N SER A 15 6.78 -4.41 2.97
CA SER A 15 6.25 -3.39 3.88
C SER A 15 6.29 -3.80 5.36
N GLY A 16 6.51 -5.10 5.64
CA GLY A 16 6.42 -5.66 6.99
C GLY A 16 4.99 -5.65 7.54
N ILE A 17 3.98 -5.45 6.70
CA ILE A 17 2.57 -5.44 7.08
C ILE A 17 1.96 -6.78 6.69
N ASN A 18 1.25 -7.42 7.62
CA ASN A 18 0.59 -8.69 7.37
C ASN A 18 -0.41 -8.59 6.20
N TYR A 19 -0.39 -9.58 5.31
CA TYR A 19 -1.31 -9.74 4.18
C TYR A 19 -2.77 -9.47 4.55
N ILE A 20 -3.26 -10.04 5.66
CA ILE A 20 -4.65 -9.89 6.14
C ILE A 20 -4.99 -8.43 6.44
N THR A 21 -3.99 -7.64 6.85
CA THR A 21 -4.15 -6.20 7.12
C THR A 21 -4.03 -5.37 5.85
N LEU A 22 -3.30 -5.86 4.85
CA LEU A 22 -3.03 -5.15 3.61
C LEU A 22 -4.19 -5.24 2.61
N VAL A 23 -4.86 -6.40 2.54
CA VAL A 23 -6.07 -6.61 1.72
C VAL A 23 -7.15 -5.54 1.96
N PRO A 24 -7.58 -5.26 3.21
CA PRO A 24 -8.59 -4.23 3.46
C PRO A 24 -8.09 -2.79 3.19
N TYR A 25 -6.78 -2.57 3.09
CA TYR A 25 -6.23 -1.26 2.69
C TYR A 25 -6.26 -1.09 1.17
N LEU A 26 -5.92 -2.14 0.42
CA LEU A 26 -5.91 -2.12 -1.04
C LEU A 26 -7.31 -2.10 -1.65
N ASN A 27 -8.28 -2.73 -1.00
CA ASN A 27 -9.66 -2.75 -1.47
C ASN A 27 -10.47 -1.52 -1.02
N GLY A 28 -9.85 -0.54 -0.35
CA GLY A 28 -10.52 0.66 0.17
C GLY A 28 -11.48 0.42 1.35
N SER A 29 -11.61 -0.82 1.85
CA SER A 29 -12.50 -1.16 2.96
C SER A 29 -12.01 -0.58 4.29
N ARG A 30 -10.73 -0.21 4.39
CA ARG A 30 -10.13 0.36 5.60
C ARG A 30 -9.04 1.36 5.23
N ASN A 31 -9.04 2.50 5.91
CA ASN A 31 -7.96 3.47 5.76
C ASN A 31 -6.74 3.11 6.63
N PRO A 32 -5.54 2.93 6.06
CA PRO A 32 -4.32 2.80 6.82
C PRO A 32 -3.99 4.12 7.54
N LYS A 33 -3.40 4.02 8.73
CA LYS A 33 -2.81 5.20 9.40
C LYS A 33 -1.59 5.68 8.62
N THR A 34 -1.24 6.96 8.76
CA THR A 34 -0.10 7.62 8.10
C THR A 34 1.20 6.81 8.18
N GLU A 35 1.49 6.20 9.34
CA GLU A 35 2.67 5.33 9.52
C GLU A 35 2.65 4.10 8.60
N LYS A 36 1.51 3.43 8.48
CA LYS A 36 1.36 2.25 7.61
C LYS A 36 1.34 2.64 6.14
N LEU A 37 0.70 3.76 5.84
CA LEU A 37 0.66 4.34 4.49
C LEU A 37 2.08 4.60 3.98
N GLY A 38 2.95 5.20 4.80
CA GLY A 38 4.37 5.37 4.48
C GLY A 38 5.13 4.06 4.26
N LYS A 39 4.85 3.00 5.04
CA LYS A 39 5.45 1.67 4.85
C LYS A 39 5.03 1.02 3.52
N ILE A 40 3.75 1.13 3.16
CA ILE A 40 3.21 0.60 1.89
C ILE A 40 3.79 1.38 0.71
N ALA A 41 3.78 2.71 0.79
CA ALA A 41 4.31 3.61 -0.23
C ALA A 41 5.80 3.33 -0.51
N LYS A 42 6.61 3.23 0.56
CA LYS A 42 8.04 2.84 0.47
C LYS A 42 8.24 1.47 -0.17
N ALA A 43 7.38 0.50 0.16
CA ALA A 43 7.46 -0.85 -0.41
C ALA A 43 7.06 -0.90 -1.90
N LEU A 44 6.14 -0.02 -2.32
CA LEU A 44 5.74 0.17 -3.71
C LEU A 44 6.71 1.07 -4.50
N GLY A 45 7.59 1.81 -3.80
CA GLY A 45 8.45 2.81 -4.42
C GLY A 45 7.69 4.05 -4.90
N VAL A 46 6.49 4.27 -4.36
CA VAL A 46 5.61 5.39 -4.68
C VAL A 46 5.69 6.39 -3.53
N ASP A 47 5.68 7.68 -3.83
CA ASP A 47 5.61 8.70 -2.78
C ASP A 47 4.23 8.62 -2.11
N PRO A 48 4.13 8.52 -0.77
CA PRO A 48 2.84 8.51 -0.09
C PRO A 48 1.97 9.74 -0.42
N ALA A 49 2.56 10.87 -0.84
CA ALA A 49 1.83 12.03 -1.32
C ALA A 49 1.05 11.77 -2.62
N GLU A 50 1.56 10.90 -3.51
CA GLU A 50 0.86 10.54 -4.75
C GLU A 50 -0.34 9.61 -4.49
N ILE A 51 -0.31 8.82 -3.41
CA ILE A 51 -1.41 7.93 -3.04
C ILE A 51 -2.61 8.73 -2.51
N ILE A 52 -2.37 9.91 -1.94
CA ILE A 52 -3.42 10.80 -1.40
C ILE A 52 -4.12 11.58 -2.53
N ALA A 53 -3.56 11.61 -3.75
CA ALA A 53 -4.02 12.46 -4.84
C ALA A 53 -5.18 11.85 -5.69
N THR A 54 -5.91 10.84 -5.22
CA THR A 54 -6.97 10.19 -6.01
C THR A 54 -8.40 10.40 -5.50
N GLU A 55 -8.63 11.37 -4.62
CA GLU A 55 -9.99 11.80 -4.25
C GLU A 55 -10.17 13.29 -4.59
N ASP A 56 -10.42 13.59 -5.88
CA ASP A 56 -11.26 14.70 -6.37
C ASP A 56 -11.94 14.28 -7.68
#